data_AF-A0A1H3CFX0-F1
#
_entry.id   AF-A0A1H3CFX0-F1
#
_cell.length_a   1.000
_cell.length_b   1.000
_cell.length_c   1.000
_cell.angle_alpha   90.00
_cell.angle_beta   90.00
_cell.angle_gamma   90.00
#
_symmetry.space_group_name_H-M   'P 1'
#
loop_
_entity.id
_entity.type
_entity.pdbx_description
1 polymer ?
#
loop_
_entity_poly.entity_id
_entity_poly.type
_entity_poly.pdbx_seq_one_letter_code
_entity_poly.pdbx_strand_id
1 'polypeptide(L)' 'MRCGVTQSRMNNLLRGRISRFSLDALVDLAAALGMRVAVRLEAA' A
#
# COMPACT_ATOMS: atom_id res chain seq x y z
N MET A 1 10.18 0.59 -18.38
CA MET A 1 9.01 1.36 -17.88
C MET A 1 9.14 1.49 -16.37
N ARG A 2 9.50 2.67 -15.88
CA ARG A 2 9.50 2.96 -14.45
C ARG A 2 8.09 3.40 -14.09
N CYS A 3 7.26 2.48 -13.60
CA CYS A 3 6.01 2.86 -12.96
C CYS A 3 6.34 3.97 -11.93
N GLY A 4 5.59 5.07 -11.94
CA GLY A 4 5.82 6.25 -11.08
C GLY A 4 5.79 5.97 -9.58
N VAL A 5 5.55 4.72 -9.18
CA VAL A 5 5.79 4.20 -7.84
C VAL A 5 7.23 3.69 -7.79
N THR A 6 8.10 4.48 -7.18
CA THR A 6 9.53 4.15 -7.06
C THR A 6 9.71 2.72 -6.54
N GLN A 7 10.55 1.95 -7.25
CA GLN A 7 10.88 0.55 -6.97
C GLN A 7 11.24 0.31 -5.49
N SER A 8 11.79 1.33 -4.81
CA SER A 8 12.06 1.34 -3.37
C SER A 8 10.81 1.16 -2.49
N ARG A 9 9.68 1.82 -2.80
CA ARG A 9 8.44 1.69 -2.00
C ARG A 9 7.80 0.32 -2.13
N MET A 10 7.71 -0.23 -3.35
CA MET A 10 7.20 -1.61 -3.53
C MET A 10 8.10 -2.65 -2.87
N ASN A 11 9.42 -2.49 -2.92
CA ASN A 11 10.35 -3.45 -2.33
C ASN A 11 10.31 -3.44 -0.79
N ASN A 12 10.00 -2.29 -0.18
CA ASN A 12 9.74 -2.21 1.26
C ASN A 12 8.42 -2.89 1.65
N LEU A 13 7.41 -2.86 0.79
CA LEU A 13 6.12 -3.53 1.00
C LEU A 13 6.26 -5.06 0.91
N LEU A 14 6.90 -5.55 -0.16
CA LEU A 14 7.05 -6.97 -0.48
C LEU A 14 8.02 -7.72 0.44
N ARG A 15 8.96 -7.02 1.08
CA ARG A 15 9.95 -7.61 2.01
C ARG A 15 9.50 -7.63 3.48
N GLY A 16 8.19 -7.61 3.74
CA GLY A 16 7.63 -7.90 5.07
C GLY A 16 7.53 -6.70 6.03
N ARG A 17 7.47 -5.46 5.53
CA ARG A 17 7.27 -4.26 6.38
C ARG A 17 5.89 -3.63 6.28
N ILE A 18 4.88 -4.32 5.73
CA ILE A 18 3.52 -3.79 5.65
C ILE A 18 3.00 -3.35 7.04
N SER A 19 3.41 -4.05 8.10
CA SER A 19 3.12 -3.73 9.50
C SER A 19 3.75 -2.44 10.04
N ARG A 20 4.70 -1.85 9.30
CA ARG A 20 5.34 -0.57 9.66
C ARG A 20 4.74 0.63 8.91
N PHE A 21 3.78 0.40 8.03
CA PHE A 21 3.05 1.48 7.37
C PHE A 21 1.77 1.77 8.14
N SER A 22 1.44 3.06 8.26
CA SER A 22 0.10 3.45 8.67
C SER A 22 -0.91 2.97 7.62
N LEU A 23 -2.16 2.76 8.05
CA LEU A 23 -3.24 2.41 7.14
C LEU A 23 -3.37 3.44 6.00
N ASP A 24 -3.26 4.73 6.33
CA ASP A 24 -3.27 5.85 5.39
C ASP A 24 -2.17 5.74 4.32
N ALA A 25 -0.93 5.44 4.73
CA ALA A 25 0.18 5.26 3.79
C ALA A 25 -0.01 4.05 2.85
N LEU A 26 -0.74 3.01 3.30
CA LEU A 26 -1.12 1.88 2.45
C LEU A 26 -2.21 2.27 1.45
N VAL A 27 -3.19 3.08 1.86
CA VAL A 27 -4.26 3.61 0.98
C VAL A 27 -3.66 4.49 -0.12
N ASP A 28 -2.77 5.43 0.24
CA ASP A 28 -2.10 6.32 -0.71
C ASP A 28 -1.27 5.55 -1.74
N LEU A 29 -0.55 4.51 -1.29
CA LEU A 29 0.24 3.67 -2.18
C LEU A 29 -0.66 2.89 -3.15
N ALA A 30 -1.76 2.34 -2.66
CA ALA A 30 -2.72 1.63 -3.50
C ALA A 30 -3.37 2.56 -4.54
N ALA A 31 -3.72 3.79 -4.15
CA ALA A 31 -4.23 4.81 -5.07
C ALA A 31 -3.19 5.20 -6.14
N ALA A 32 -1.93 5.40 -5.76
CA ALA A 32 -0.84 5.69 -6.69
C ALA A 32 -0.56 4.55 -7.68
N LEU A 33 -0.93 3.31 -7.31
CA LEU A 33 -0.88 2.13 -8.18
C LEU A 33 -2.15 1.93 -9.02
N GLY A 34 -3.14 2.82 -8.90
CA GLY A 34 -4.42 2.69 -9.59
C GLY A 34 -5.30 1.54 -9.08
N MET A 35 -5.03 1.06 -7.86
CA MET A 35 -5.80 -0.03 -7.24
C MET A 35 -7.01 0.51 -6.47
N ARG A 36 -8.08 -0.27 -6.43
CA ARG A 36 -9.26 0.03 -5.62
C ARG A 36 -9.12 -0.58 -4.23
N VAL A 37 -9.18 0.24 -3.19
CA VAL A 37 -9.12 -0.19 -1.79
C VAL A 37 -10.54 -0.43 -1.24
N ALA A 38 -10.72 -1.52 -0.51
CA ALA A 38 -11.94 -1.82 0.24
C ALA A 38 -11.57 -2.16 1.68
N VAL A 39 -12.27 -1.54 2.64
CA VAL A 39 -12.11 -1.79 4.07
C VAL A 39 -13.40 -2.46 4.56
N ARG A 40 -13.26 -3.56 5.32
CA ARG A 40 -14.36 -4.21 6.01
C ARG A 40 -14.14 -4.07 7.50
N LEU A 41 -15.18 -3.65 8.20
CA LEU A 41 -15.21 -3.59 9.65
C LEU A 41 -15.98 -4.81 10.13
N GLU A 42 -15.46 -5.50 11.14
CA GLU A 42 -16.20 -6.55 11.81
C GLU A 42 -17.00 -5.95 12.97
N ALA A 43 -18.20 -6.48 13.21
CA ALA A 43 -19.00 -6.13 14.37
C ALA A 43 -18.36 -6.72 15.64
N ALA A 44 -18.39 -5.96 16.73
CA ALA A 44 -17.81 -6.32 18.02
C ALA A 44 -18.57 -7.45 18.73
#